data_AF-A0AAN5BXX4-F1
#
_entry.id   AF-A0AAN5BXX4-F1
#
_cell.length_a   1.000
_cell.length_b   1.000
_cell.length_c   1.000
_cell.angle_alpha   90.00
_cell.angle_beta   90.00
_cell.angle_gamma   90.00
#
_symmetry.space_group_name_H-M   'P 1'
#
loop_
_entity.id
_entity.type
_entity.pdbx_description
1 polymer ?
#
loop_
_entity_poly.entity_id
_entity_poly.type
_entity_poly.pdbx_seq_one_letter_code
_entity_poly.pdbx_strand_id
1 'polypeptide(L)'
;MKLAFAGGSDLSNKIFVDCSTVHPDTIKKLSSDLAKHEAVLLSAPVFGGPSVAATGGLVFAISGPESACLTVEKYITDVMGRKLINCGENASNASLLKIGG
;
A
#
# COMPACT_ATOMS: atom_id res chain seq x y z
N MET A 1 -5.39 4.83 15.74
CA MET A 1 -4.01 5.11 15.27
C MET A 1 -3.91 6.59 14.93
N LYS A 2 -2.98 7.32 15.56
CA LYS A 2 -2.62 8.71 15.24
C LYS A 2 -1.21 8.61 14.68
N LEU A 3 -0.96 9.07 13.46
CA LEU A 3 0.40 9.09 12.90
C LEU A 3 1.27 9.97 13.79
N ALA A 4 2.21 9.36 14.51
CA ALA A 4 3.22 10.07 15.27
C ALA A 4 4.42 10.27 14.35
N PHE A 5 4.46 11.40 13.64
CA PHE A 5 5.64 11.79 12.89
C PHE A 5 6.71 12.24 13.89
N ALA A 6 7.65 11.34 14.18
CA ALA A 6 8.78 11.63 15.05
C ALA A 6 9.75 12.57 14.31
N GLY A 7 9.61 13.88 14.52
CA GLY A 7 10.61 14.90 14.22
C GLY A 7 10.70 15.34 12.75
N GLY A 8 10.34 16.61 12.51
CA GLY A 8 10.92 17.54 11.52
C GLY A 8 11.04 17.16 10.04
N SER A 9 10.66 15.95 9.63
CA SER A 9 10.85 15.48 8.26
C SER A 9 9.65 15.85 7.39
N ASP A 10 9.92 16.58 6.31
CA ASP A 10 8.94 16.88 5.29
C ASP A 10 8.45 15.59 4.62
N LEU A 11 7.15 15.41 4.56
CA LEU A 11 6.49 14.25 3.97
C LEU A 11 6.00 14.51 2.55
N SER A 12 6.11 15.76 2.09
CA SER A 12 5.62 16.18 0.78
C SER A 12 6.19 15.27 -0.31
N ASN A 13 5.33 14.90 -1.27
CA ASN A 13 5.67 14.08 -2.42
C ASN A 13 6.19 12.67 -2.10
N LYS A 14 6.02 12.17 -0.88
CA LYS A 14 6.35 10.78 -0.53
C LYS A 14 5.18 9.84 -0.79
N ILE A 15 5.51 8.63 -1.20
CA ILE A 15 4.55 7.52 -1.33
C ILE A 15 4.79 6.55 -0.16
N PHE A 16 3.78 6.39 0.67
CA PHE A 16 3.72 5.38 1.73
C PHE A 16 2.99 4.16 1.19
N VAL A 17 3.54 2.97 1.41
CA VAL A 17 2.97 1.70 0.96
C VAL A 17 2.70 0.84 2.20
N ASP A 18 1.43 0.60 2.51
CA ASP A 18 1.05 -0.28 3.62
C ASP A 18 0.79 -1.70 3.13
N CYS A 19 1.65 -2.64 3.51
CA CYS A 19 1.51 -4.05 3.19
C CYS A 19 0.77 -4.86 4.27
N SER A 20 0.28 -4.19 5.32
CA SER A 20 -0.36 -4.83 6.47
C SER A 20 -1.78 -5.29 6.15
N THR A 21 -2.25 -6.33 6.83
CA THR A 21 -3.67 -6.71 6.82
C THR A 21 -4.42 -5.87 7.87
N VAL A 22 -4.95 -4.72 7.47
CA VAL A 22 -5.69 -3.80 8.35
C VAL A 22 -7.07 -3.48 7.81
N HIS A 23 -7.99 -3.08 8.71
CA HIS A 23 -9.37 -2.74 8.34
C HIS A 23 -9.40 -1.56 7.34
N PRO A 24 -10.30 -1.57 6.34
CA PRO A 24 -10.46 -0.49 5.34
C PRO A 24 -10.58 0.91 5.95
N ASP A 25 -11.30 1.05 7.06
CA ASP A 25 -11.44 2.35 7.75
C ASP A 25 -10.10 2.89 8.29
N THR A 26 -9.18 2.00 8.65
CA THR A 26 -7.83 2.40 9.09
C THR A 26 -7.06 3.00 7.92
N ILE A 27 -7.11 2.36 6.75
CA ILE A 27 -6.51 2.89 5.52
C ILE A 27 -7.13 4.22 5.13
N LYS A 28 -8.46 4.32 5.14
CA LYS A 28 -9.17 5.56 4.80
C LYS A 28 -8.73 6.73 5.68
N LYS A 29 -8.62 6.49 6.99
CA LYS A 29 -8.13 7.49 7.95
C LYS A 29 -6.68 7.85 7.69
N LEU A 30 -5.82 6.84 7.49
CA LEU A 30 -4.40 7.03 7.24
C LEU A 30 -4.14 7.83 5.95
N SER A 31 -4.87 7.51 4.88
CA SER A 31 -4.82 8.22 3.59
C SER A 31 -5.22 9.69 3.77
N SER A 32 -6.32 9.94 4.49
CA SER A 32 -6.78 11.30 4.80
C SER A 32 -5.77 12.09 5.63
N ASP A 33 -5.06 11.44 6.55
CA ASP A 33 -4.07 12.10 7.38
C ASP A 33 -2.78 12.40 6.60
N LEU A 34 -2.30 11.49 5.75
CA LEU A 34 -1.13 11.72 4.89
C LEU A 34 -1.37 12.78 3.81
N ALA A 35 -2.58 12.84 3.26
CA ALA A 35 -2.94 13.86 2.27
C ALA A 35 -2.80 15.30 2.81
N LYS A 36 -2.99 15.52 4.12
CA LYS A 36 -2.76 16.82 4.78
C LYS A 36 -1.30 17.26 4.77
N HIS A 37 -0.39 16.33 4.48
CA HIS A 37 1.05 16.54 4.41
C HIS A 37 1.59 16.34 2.98
N GLU A 38 0.73 16.46 1.96
CA GLU A 38 1.09 16.28 0.55
C GLU A 38 1.76 14.92 0.25
N ALA A 39 1.44 13.92 1.07
CA ALA A 39 1.92 12.55 0.93
C ALA A 39 0.79 11.65 0.40
N VAL A 40 1.18 10.59 -0.32
CA VAL A 40 0.26 9.60 -0.88
C VAL A 40 0.35 8.31 -0.08
N LEU A 41 -0.79 7.69 0.19
CA LEU A 41 -0.87 6.32 0.72
C LEU A 41 -1.36 5.36 -0.37
N LEU A 42 -0.65 4.25 -0.52
CA LEU A 42 -1.11 3.05 -1.21
C LEU A 42 -1.37 1.95 -0.19
N SER A 43 -2.47 1.24 -0.34
CA SER A 43 -2.68 -0.05 0.33
C SER A 43 -2.20 -1.15 -0.61
N ALA A 44 -1.29 -2.00 -0.13
CA ALA A 44 -0.64 -3.05 -0.90
C ALA A 44 -0.53 -4.40 -0.15
N PRO A 45 -1.60 -4.94 0.48
CA PRO A 45 -1.53 -6.22 1.19
C PRO A 45 -1.10 -7.37 0.25
N VAL A 46 -0.39 -8.32 0.84
CA VAL A 46 0.23 -9.44 0.12
C VAL A 46 -0.49 -10.76 0.35
N PHE A 47 -0.40 -11.66 -0.63
CA PHE A 47 -0.78 -13.06 -0.53
C PHE A 47 0.48 -13.93 -0.72
N GLY A 48 0.68 -14.84 0.23
CA GLY A 48 1.89 -15.64 0.35
C GLY A 48 2.66 -15.33 1.63
N GLY A 49 3.39 -16.33 2.16
CA GLY A 49 4.22 -16.20 3.35
C GLY A 49 5.67 -15.79 3.03
N PRO A 50 6.53 -15.68 4.05
CA PRO A 50 7.93 -15.27 3.88
C PRO A 50 8.74 -16.11 2.88
N SER A 51 8.51 -17.43 2.82
CA SER A 51 9.17 -18.31 1.85
C SER A 51 8.81 -17.98 0.40
N VAL A 52 7.57 -17.55 0.16
CA VAL A 52 7.08 -17.12 -1.16
C VAL A 52 7.66 -15.74 -1.50
N ALA A 53 7.82 -14.85 -0.52
CA ALA A 53 8.50 -13.57 -0.69
C ALA A 53 9.96 -13.73 -1.12
N ALA A 54 10.68 -14.66 -0.50
CA ALA A 54 12.09 -14.93 -0.79
C ALA A 54 12.33 -15.40 -2.23
N THR A 55 11.33 -16.01 -2.87
CA THR A 55 11.41 -16.47 -4.26
C THR A 55 10.76 -15.52 -5.27
N GLY A 56 10.36 -14.31 -4.84
CA GLY A 56 9.68 -13.35 -5.71
C GLY A 56 8.24 -13.72 -6.05
N GLY A 57 7.62 -14.64 -5.31
CA GLY A 57 6.35 -15.28 -5.67
C GLY A 57 5.09 -14.60 -5.13
N LEU A 58 5.19 -13.49 -4.38
CA LEU A 58 4.01 -12.90 -3.74
C LEU A 58 3.04 -12.36 -4.79
N VAL A 59 1.75 -12.36 -4.43
CA VAL A 59 0.74 -11.57 -5.15
C VAL A 59 0.40 -10.36 -4.29
N PHE A 60 0.50 -9.18 -4.87
CA PHE A 60 0.11 -7.93 -4.22
C PHE A 60 -1.28 -7.53 -4.70
N ALA A 61 -2.15 -7.10 -3.79
CA ALA A 61 -3.33 -6.32 -4.16
C ALA A 61 -3.01 -4.86 -3.86
N ILE A 62 -3.06 -3.97 -4.85
CA ILE A 62 -2.66 -2.57 -4.71
C ILE A 62 -3.83 -1.63 -5.02
N SER A 63 -4.01 -0.60 -4.21
CA SER A 63 -4.98 0.48 -4.48
C SER A 63 -4.50 1.83 -3.95
N GLY A 64 -4.94 2.89 -4.64
CA GLY A 64 -4.51 4.27 -4.44
C GLY A 64 -4.31 4.97 -5.79
N PRO A 65 -3.82 6.22 -5.80
CA PRO A 65 -3.63 6.99 -7.04
C PRO A 65 -2.82 6.22 -8.09
N GLU A 66 -3.32 6.17 -9.33
CA GLU A 66 -2.75 5.33 -10.40
C GLU A 66 -1.27 5.61 -10.64
N SER A 67 -0.88 6.89 -10.68
CA SER A 67 0.52 7.30 -10.88
C SER A 67 1.46 6.77 -9.79
N ALA A 68 0.99 6.73 -8.54
CA ALA A 68 1.74 6.18 -7.42
C ALA A 68 1.79 4.64 -7.50
N CYS A 69 0.69 3.98 -7.85
CA CYS A 69 0.66 2.53 -8.09
C CYS A 69 1.67 2.10 -9.18
N LEU A 70 1.68 2.78 -10.33
CA LEU A 70 2.63 2.53 -11.43
C LEU A 70 4.09 2.79 -11.04
N THR A 71 4.32 3.78 -10.17
CA THR A 71 5.66 4.06 -9.64
C THR A 71 6.13 2.92 -8.74
N VAL A 72 5.27 2.45 -7.84
CA VAL A 72 5.59 1.41 -6.85
C VAL A 72 5.68 0.02 -7.48
N GLU A 73 4.88 -0.27 -8.52
CA GLU A 73 4.89 -1.55 -9.24
C GLU A 73 6.30 -1.96 -9.69
N LYS A 74 7.11 -0.99 -10.16
CA LYS A 74 8.50 -1.19 -10.62
C LYS A 74 9.44 -1.72 -9.55
N TYR A 75 9.11 -1.52 -8.27
CA TYR A 75 9.90 -1.99 -7.12
C TYR A 75 9.36 -3.31 -6.54
N ILE A 76 8.22 -3.78 -7.02
CA ILE A 76 7.55 -5.00 -6.54
C ILE A 76 7.75 -6.14 -7.52
N THR A 77 7.46 -5.89 -8.80
CA THR A 77 7.51 -6.89 -9.88
C THR A 77 8.94 -7.40 -10.04
N ASP A 78 9.09 -8.72 -10.11
CA ASP A 78 10.38 -9.44 -10.24
C ASP A 78 11.36 -9.25 -9.06
N VAL A 79 10.94 -8.57 -7.98
CA VAL A 79 11.72 -8.44 -6.73
C VAL A 79 11.15 -9.38 -5.67
N MET A 80 9.93 -9.08 -5.22
CA MET A 80 9.23 -9.88 -4.20
C MET A 80 7.86 -10.36 -4.70
N GLY A 81 7.30 -9.72 -5.73
CA GLY A 81 6.01 -10.02 -6.29
C GLY A 81 6.09 -10.57 -7.71
N ARG A 82 5.31 -11.62 -7.97
CA ARG A 82 5.12 -12.17 -9.31
C ARG A 82 3.93 -11.54 -10.04
N LYS A 83 3.04 -10.87 -9.30
CA LYS A 83 1.80 -10.28 -9.83
C LYS A 83 1.28 -9.17 -8.91
N LEU A 84 0.74 -8.13 -9.53
CA LEU A 84 -0.08 -7.11 -8.87
C LEU A 84 -1.54 -7.22 -9.36
N ILE A 85 -2.48 -7.07 -8.43
CA ILE A 85 -3.90 -6.92 -8.69
C ILE A 85 -4.23 -5.47 -8.38
N ASN A 86 -4.55 -4.69 -9.42
CA ASN A 86 -4.98 -3.31 -9.24
C ASN A 86 -6.44 -3.29 -8.75
N CYS A 87 -6.66 -2.76 -7.55
CA CYS A 87 -7.95 -2.65 -6.88
C CYS A 87 -8.57 -1.24 -7.00
N GLY A 88 -8.02 -0.37 -7.87
CA GLY A 88 -8.53 0.96 -8.18
C GLY A 88 -8.01 2.07 -7.26
N GLU A 89 -8.56 3.28 -7.44
CA GLU A 89 -8.00 4.50 -6.83
C GLU A 89 -8.30 4.66 -5.33
N ASN A 90 -9.38 4.05 -4.84
CA ASN A 90 -9.67 4.09 -3.42
C ASN A 90 -8.72 3.14 -2.68
N ALA A 91 -7.77 3.72 -1.94
CA ALA A 91 -6.76 3.00 -1.16
C ALA A 91 -7.36 1.91 -0.23
N SER A 92 -8.63 2.00 0.15
CA SER A 92 -9.25 1.00 1.03
C SER A 92 -9.62 -0.31 0.32
N ASN A 93 -9.66 -0.31 -1.02
CA ASN A 93 -10.15 -1.44 -1.81
C ASN A 93 -9.26 -2.69 -1.72
N ALA A 94 -7.94 -2.52 -1.70
CA ALA A 94 -7.03 -3.66 -1.58
C ALA A 94 -7.17 -4.35 -0.20
N SER A 95 -7.37 -3.56 0.86
CA SER A 95 -7.64 -4.11 2.20
C SER A 95 -8.99 -4.83 2.26
N LEU A 96 -10.02 -4.32 1.57
CA LEU A 96 -11.30 -5.03 1.40
C LEU A 96 -11.11 -6.38 0.71
N LEU A 97 -10.37 -6.43 -0.39
CA LEU A 97 -10.07 -7.68 -1.09
C LEU A 97 -9.36 -8.68 -0.18
N LYS A 98 -8.45 -8.22 0.67
CA LYS A 98 -7.68 -9.09 1.57
C LYS A 98 -8.51 -9.68 2.71
N ILE A 99 -9.45 -8.91 3.27
CA ILE A 99 -10.24 -9.29 4.46
C ILE A 99 -11.57 -9.94 4.09
N GLY A 100 -12.21 -9.50 3.00
CA GLY A 100 -13.52 -9.98 2.57
C GLY A 100 -13.46 -11.12 1.54
N GLY A 101 -12.28 -11.43 1.00
CA GLY A 101 -12.05 -12.54 0.08
C GLY A 101 -11.85 -13.88 0.78
#